data_AF-A0A8H2XYD9-F1
#
_entry.id   AF-A0A8H2XYD9-F1
#
_cell.length_a   1.000
_cell.length_b   1.000
_cell.length_c   1.000
_cell.angle_alpha   90.00
_cell.angle_beta   90.00
_cell.angle_gamma   90.00
#
_symmetry.space_group_name_H-M   'P 1'
#
loop_
_entity.id
_entity.type
_entity.pdbx_description
1 polymer ?
#
loop_
_entity_poly.entity_id
_entity_poly.type
_entity_poly.pdbx_seq_one_letter_code
_entity_poly.pdbx_strand_id
1 'polypeptide(L)'
;MHYLSFAALAFAPILAVATPVSRCTGTIASLNDVANAQKCTTITIKGFTVPAGKTFELSLLDNTVVNMEGDVKFGVSNWAGPLFSVSGKGITFNGNGHTFDGQGPSYWDGQGGNGGVTKPHPMMKIKISGTYSNVKVLNSPAHTYSISNPAKLVMSKLTIDNSAGDAPNSQSGGKAAGHNTDGFDVSTTDLTIEDSTIRNQDDCIAINKGSNIIFQRNSCTGGHGISIGSADATNASVSNIVFNGNTATGIRKYGVIVDQGYPTTLGKAGNSVAMSGIAFGTNNIAVTSNAQRVAVNCGSKCTGSWDWSKLKVTGGKAGKVYNYKNIKSGSY
;
A
#
# COMPACT_ATOMS: atom_id res chain seq x y z
N MET A 1 58.53 -0.31 -39.13
CA MET A 1 57.18 0.01 -38.64
C MET A 1 56.19 -0.89 -39.37
N HIS A 2 55.65 -1.91 -38.68
CA HIS A 2 54.64 -2.81 -39.24
C HIS A 2 53.26 -2.20 -38.94
N TYR A 3 52.50 -1.84 -39.98
CA TYR A 3 51.13 -1.37 -39.84
C TYR A 3 50.18 -2.57 -39.85
N LEU A 4 49.53 -2.84 -38.71
CA LEU A 4 48.40 -3.77 -38.62
C LEU A 4 47.16 -3.10 -39.23
N SER A 5 46.57 -3.72 -40.25
CA SER A 5 45.29 -3.33 -40.83
C SER A 5 44.15 -3.94 -40.01
N PHE A 6 43.34 -3.10 -39.37
CA PHE A 6 42.13 -3.52 -38.65
C PHE A 6 40.98 -3.66 -39.66
N ALA A 7 40.53 -4.91 -39.88
CA ALA A 7 39.29 -5.18 -40.60
C ALA A 7 38.08 -4.90 -39.68
N ALA A 8 37.28 -3.89 -40.03
CA ALA A 8 36.02 -3.60 -39.37
C ALA A 8 34.94 -4.60 -39.83
N LEU A 9 34.49 -5.47 -38.92
CA LEU A 9 33.29 -6.28 -39.15
C LEU A 9 32.05 -5.38 -39.02
N ALA A 10 31.35 -5.17 -40.13
CA ALA A 10 30.04 -4.54 -40.16
C ALA A 10 28.98 -5.54 -39.63
N PHE A 11 28.45 -5.29 -38.43
CA PHE A 11 27.25 -5.97 -37.94
C PHE A 11 26.01 -5.36 -38.61
N ALA A 12 25.32 -6.12 -39.44
CA ALA A 12 24.01 -5.75 -39.95
C ALA A 12 22.97 -5.79 -38.82
N PRO A 13 22.14 -4.75 -38.64
CA PRO A 13 21.11 -4.75 -37.61
C PRO A 13 20.01 -5.75 -38.00
N ILE A 14 19.81 -6.76 -37.17
CA ILE A 14 18.63 -7.64 -37.26
C ILE A 14 17.43 -6.80 -36.82
N LEU A 15 16.62 -6.35 -37.79
CA LEU A 15 15.30 -5.80 -37.51
C LEU A 15 14.42 -6.93 -36.95
N ALA A 16 14.17 -6.90 -35.64
CA ALA A 16 13.13 -7.69 -35.03
C ALA A 16 11.77 -7.19 -35.56
N VAL A 17 11.15 -7.95 -36.46
CA VAL A 17 9.78 -7.70 -36.90
C VAL A 17 8.87 -7.97 -35.71
N ALA A 18 8.36 -6.90 -35.07
CA ALA A 18 7.36 -7.03 -34.03
C ALA A 18 6.11 -7.69 -34.63
N THR A 19 5.75 -8.87 -34.16
CA THR A 19 4.51 -9.53 -34.55
C THR A 19 3.34 -8.62 -34.18
N PRO A 20 2.34 -8.45 -35.07
CA PRO A 20 1.20 -7.59 -34.79
C PRO A 20 0.49 -8.10 -33.54
N VAL A 21 0.45 -7.26 -32.50
CA VAL A 21 -0.26 -7.57 -31.26
C VAL A 21 -1.74 -7.75 -31.60
N SER A 22 -2.27 -8.94 -31.32
CA SER A 22 -3.68 -9.25 -31.53
C SER A 22 -4.56 -8.28 -30.73
N ARG A 23 -5.28 -7.40 -31.42
CA ARG A 23 -6.36 -6.59 -30.85
C ARG A 23 -7.59 -7.48 -30.66
N CYS A 24 -7.50 -8.46 -29.76
CA CYS A 24 -8.62 -9.30 -29.35
C CYS A 24 -9.16 -8.88 -27.98
N THR A 25 -10.34 -9.42 -27.64
CA THR A 25 -10.90 -9.35 -26.29
C THR A 25 -10.88 -10.74 -25.67
N GLY A 26 -10.19 -10.90 -24.56
CA GLY A 26 -10.22 -12.09 -23.72
C GLY A 26 -11.33 -11.97 -22.67
N THR A 27 -12.09 -13.03 -22.43
CA THR A 27 -13.07 -13.08 -21.33
C THR A 27 -12.60 -14.08 -20.29
N ILE A 28 -12.67 -13.72 -19.01
CA ILE A 28 -12.33 -14.57 -17.88
C ILE A 28 -13.59 -14.78 -17.04
N ALA A 29 -14.10 -16.00 -17.01
CA ALA A 29 -15.18 -16.43 -16.11
C ALA A 29 -14.74 -17.56 -15.16
N SER A 30 -13.49 -18.01 -15.29
CA SER A 30 -12.82 -19.00 -14.45
C SER A 30 -11.30 -18.89 -14.60
N LEU A 31 -10.54 -19.55 -13.72
CA LEU A 31 -9.08 -19.61 -13.87
C LEU A 31 -8.62 -20.30 -15.16
N ASN A 32 -9.44 -21.17 -15.76
CA ASN A 32 -9.08 -21.88 -17.00
C ASN A 32 -9.01 -20.92 -18.21
N ASP A 33 -9.69 -19.78 -18.14
CA ASP A 33 -9.75 -18.82 -19.26
C ASP A 33 -8.53 -17.91 -19.33
N VAL A 34 -7.80 -17.77 -18.20
CA VAL A 34 -6.67 -16.84 -18.03
C VAL A 34 -5.63 -16.98 -19.13
N ALA A 35 -5.20 -18.22 -19.40
CA ALA A 35 -4.13 -18.50 -20.35
C ALA A 35 -4.44 -18.01 -21.78
N ASN A 36 -5.71 -18.00 -22.17
CA ASN A 36 -6.15 -17.50 -23.46
C ASN A 36 -6.45 -16.01 -23.42
N ALA A 37 -7.09 -15.53 -22.35
CA ALA A 37 -7.45 -14.12 -22.22
C ALA A 37 -6.23 -13.19 -22.17
N GLN A 38 -5.14 -13.57 -21.50
CA GLN A 38 -3.95 -12.74 -21.38
C GLN A 38 -3.16 -12.55 -22.68
N LYS A 39 -3.53 -13.26 -23.76
CA LYS A 39 -3.00 -13.04 -25.12
C LYS A 39 -3.66 -11.86 -25.83
N CYS A 40 -4.68 -11.26 -25.22
CA CYS A 40 -5.44 -10.13 -25.74
C CYS A 40 -5.05 -8.81 -25.08
N THR A 41 -5.25 -7.72 -25.81
CA THR A 41 -5.02 -6.35 -25.32
C THR A 41 -6.26 -5.72 -24.70
N THR A 42 -7.40 -6.41 -24.74
CA THR A 42 -8.57 -6.11 -23.91
C THR A 42 -8.96 -7.37 -23.15
N ILE A 43 -9.22 -7.25 -21.85
CA ILE A 43 -9.65 -8.36 -21.00
C ILE A 43 -10.91 -7.95 -20.25
N THR A 44 -11.91 -8.82 -20.25
CA THR A 44 -13.13 -8.69 -19.44
C THR A 44 -13.13 -9.75 -18.36
N ILE A 45 -13.21 -9.34 -17.10
CA ILE A 45 -13.31 -10.23 -15.94
C ILE A 45 -14.79 -10.30 -15.54
N LYS A 46 -15.43 -11.45 -15.74
CA LYS A 46 -16.79 -11.74 -15.26
C LYS A 46 -16.77 -12.07 -13.78
N GLY A 47 -17.94 -12.19 -13.17
CA GLY A 47 -18.03 -12.68 -11.79
C GLY A 47 -17.77 -14.18 -11.72
N PHE A 48 -16.90 -14.61 -10.81
CA PHE A 48 -16.62 -16.03 -10.57
C PHE A 48 -15.99 -16.27 -9.19
N THR A 49 -15.92 -17.54 -8.78
CA THR A 49 -15.21 -17.95 -7.57
C THR A 49 -13.86 -18.57 -7.93
N VAL A 50 -12.79 -18.01 -7.39
CA VAL A 50 -11.44 -18.60 -7.43
C VAL A 50 -11.39 -19.78 -6.47
N PRO A 51 -10.98 -20.99 -6.90
CA PRO A 51 -10.88 -22.14 -6.00
C PRO A 51 -9.96 -21.89 -4.80
N ALA A 52 -10.25 -22.56 -3.69
CA ALA A 52 -9.47 -22.44 -2.45
C ALA A 52 -7.97 -22.74 -2.67
N GLY A 53 -7.10 -21.92 -2.09
CA GLY A 53 -5.65 -22.10 -2.16
C GLY A 53 -5.04 -21.84 -3.55
N LYS A 54 -5.74 -21.12 -4.43
CA LYS A 54 -5.26 -20.73 -5.76
C LYS A 54 -5.14 -19.22 -5.89
N THR A 55 -4.14 -18.77 -6.64
CA THR A 55 -3.98 -17.37 -7.04
C THR A 55 -4.73 -17.14 -8.35
N PHE A 56 -5.47 -16.03 -8.45
CA PHE A 56 -5.87 -15.46 -9.74
C PHE A 56 -4.75 -14.55 -10.24
N GLU A 57 -3.97 -15.02 -11.20
CA GLU A 57 -2.79 -14.32 -11.71
C GLU A 57 -2.98 -13.88 -13.17
N LEU A 58 -2.58 -12.64 -13.47
CA LEU A 58 -2.62 -12.03 -14.79
C LEU A 58 -1.22 -11.49 -15.17
N SER A 59 -0.65 -12.01 -16.26
CA SER A 59 0.56 -11.46 -16.87
C SER A 59 0.19 -10.80 -18.20
N LEU A 60 -0.03 -9.49 -18.17
CA LEU A 60 -0.65 -8.75 -19.25
C LEU A 60 0.36 -8.27 -20.30
N LEU A 61 -0.10 -8.21 -21.55
CA LEU A 61 0.60 -7.50 -22.62
C LEU A 61 0.64 -6.00 -22.31
N ASP A 62 1.67 -5.32 -22.82
CA ASP A 62 1.79 -3.87 -22.67
C ASP A 62 0.55 -3.15 -23.24
N ASN A 63 0.11 -2.10 -22.55
CA ASN A 63 -1.05 -1.28 -22.89
C ASN A 63 -2.40 -2.02 -22.87
N THR A 64 -2.49 -3.18 -22.20
CA THR A 64 -3.75 -3.91 -22.04
C THR A 64 -4.77 -3.10 -21.23
N VAL A 65 -6.03 -3.12 -21.67
CA VAL A 65 -7.18 -2.62 -20.93
C VAL A 65 -7.89 -3.79 -20.26
N VAL A 66 -8.12 -3.70 -18.95
CA VAL A 66 -8.87 -4.71 -18.18
C VAL A 66 -10.15 -4.07 -17.65
N ASN A 67 -11.29 -4.73 -17.85
CA ASN A 67 -12.59 -4.29 -17.33
C ASN A 67 -13.18 -5.39 -16.46
N MET A 68 -13.57 -5.06 -15.23
CA MET A 68 -14.43 -5.94 -14.44
C MET A 68 -15.89 -5.73 -14.83
N GLU A 69 -16.62 -6.83 -14.91
CA GLU A 69 -18.07 -6.89 -15.14
C GLU A 69 -18.77 -7.82 -14.14
N GLY A 70 -18.05 -8.25 -13.10
CA GLY A 70 -18.63 -9.01 -12.00
C GLY A 70 -17.64 -9.19 -10.85
N ASP A 71 -18.18 -9.61 -9.72
CA ASP A 71 -17.42 -9.77 -8.49
C ASP A 71 -16.64 -11.09 -8.48
N VAL A 72 -15.41 -11.04 -7.98
CA VAL A 72 -14.54 -12.19 -7.82
C VAL A 72 -14.47 -12.56 -6.35
N LYS A 73 -14.85 -13.79 -6.03
CA LYS A 73 -14.80 -14.33 -4.66
C LYS A 73 -13.67 -15.35 -4.53
N PHE A 74 -12.92 -15.33 -3.44
CA PHE A 74 -11.86 -16.31 -3.18
C PHE A 74 -12.33 -17.43 -2.25
N GLY A 75 -12.07 -18.68 -2.63
CA GLY A 75 -12.27 -19.84 -1.76
C GLY A 75 -11.32 -19.82 -0.56
N VAL A 76 -11.78 -20.35 0.58
CA VAL A 76 -11.06 -20.28 1.85
C VAL A 76 -10.01 -21.40 1.97
N SER A 77 -8.76 -21.02 2.23
CA SER A 77 -7.66 -21.94 2.56
C SER A 77 -6.61 -21.23 3.40
N ASN A 78 -5.91 -21.94 4.29
CA ASN A 78 -4.82 -21.38 5.08
C ASN A 78 -3.49 -21.57 4.32
N TRP A 79 -2.98 -20.50 3.71
CA TRP A 79 -1.77 -20.50 2.88
C TRP A 79 -1.22 -19.08 2.76
N ALA A 80 -0.03 -18.92 2.19
CA ALA A 80 0.67 -17.63 2.16
C ALA A 80 0.02 -16.59 1.22
N GLY A 81 -0.71 -17.00 0.18
CA GLY A 81 -1.16 -16.10 -0.88
C GLY A 81 -0.04 -15.73 -1.87
N PRO A 82 -0.21 -14.68 -2.69
CA PRO A 82 -1.35 -13.75 -2.73
C PRO A 82 -2.62 -14.36 -3.33
N LEU A 83 -3.77 -13.72 -3.09
CA LEU A 83 -5.04 -14.11 -3.72
C LEU A 83 -5.12 -13.66 -5.18
N PHE A 84 -4.78 -12.40 -5.47
CA PHE A 84 -4.71 -11.83 -6.80
C PHE A 84 -3.32 -11.27 -7.10
N SER A 85 -2.86 -11.45 -8.34
CA SER A 85 -1.59 -10.89 -8.82
C SER A 85 -1.77 -10.37 -10.26
N VAL A 86 -1.33 -9.15 -10.53
CA VAL A 86 -1.37 -8.57 -11.89
C VAL A 86 -0.05 -7.88 -12.22
N SER A 87 0.47 -8.12 -13.43
CA SER A 87 1.68 -7.50 -13.95
C SER A 87 1.51 -7.02 -15.40
N GLY A 88 2.30 -6.02 -15.81
CA GLY A 88 2.28 -5.44 -17.15
C GLY A 88 2.66 -3.97 -17.17
N LYS A 89 2.92 -3.38 -18.35
CA LYS A 89 3.24 -1.95 -18.49
C LYS A 89 2.15 -1.19 -19.22
N GLY A 90 1.87 0.04 -18.79
CA GLY A 90 0.87 0.90 -19.44
C GLY A 90 -0.56 0.38 -19.31
N ILE A 91 -0.85 -0.40 -18.28
CA ILE A 91 -2.14 -1.06 -18.10
C ILE A 91 -3.21 -0.06 -17.71
N THR A 92 -4.41 -0.22 -18.25
CA THR A 92 -5.62 0.47 -17.77
C THR A 92 -6.53 -0.55 -17.12
N PHE A 93 -6.56 -0.59 -15.79
CA PHE A 93 -7.39 -1.52 -15.04
C PHE A 93 -8.62 -0.80 -14.48
N ASN A 94 -9.80 -1.14 -15.00
CA ASN A 94 -11.10 -0.59 -14.63
C ASN A 94 -11.88 -1.61 -13.80
N GLY A 95 -11.98 -1.36 -12.50
CA GLY A 95 -12.77 -2.17 -11.59
C GLY A 95 -14.28 -1.96 -11.73
N ASN A 96 -14.72 -0.86 -12.36
CA ASN A 96 -16.14 -0.56 -12.59
C ASN A 96 -17.05 -0.66 -11.34
N GLY A 97 -16.48 -0.55 -10.13
CA GLY A 97 -17.19 -0.67 -8.86
C GLY A 97 -17.34 -2.12 -8.37
N HIS A 98 -16.80 -3.09 -9.09
CA HIS A 98 -16.84 -4.51 -8.72
C HIS A 98 -15.86 -4.88 -7.61
N THR A 99 -16.15 -6.01 -6.99
CA THR A 99 -15.54 -6.45 -5.74
C THR A 99 -14.62 -7.65 -5.95
N PHE A 100 -13.46 -7.61 -5.29
CA PHE A 100 -12.71 -8.80 -4.89
C PHE A 100 -13.02 -9.11 -3.42
N ASP A 101 -13.65 -10.25 -3.13
CA ASP A 101 -14.01 -10.67 -1.77
C ASP A 101 -13.02 -11.74 -1.25
N GLY A 102 -12.19 -11.33 -0.29
CA GLY A 102 -11.13 -12.14 0.30
C GLY A 102 -11.59 -13.10 1.39
N GLN A 103 -12.87 -13.03 1.82
CA GLN A 103 -13.44 -13.90 2.85
C GLN A 103 -12.73 -13.81 4.22
N GLY A 104 -12.20 -12.64 4.56
CA GLY A 104 -11.51 -12.29 5.81
C GLY A 104 -12.12 -12.88 7.10
N PRO A 105 -13.45 -12.80 7.35
CA PRO A 105 -14.08 -13.36 8.54
C PRO A 105 -13.80 -14.83 8.80
N SER A 106 -13.47 -15.63 7.78
CA SER A 106 -13.10 -17.04 7.94
C SER A 106 -11.69 -17.25 8.50
N TYR A 107 -10.86 -16.21 8.51
CA TYR A 107 -9.46 -16.25 8.96
C TYR A 107 -9.22 -15.47 10.25
N TRP A 108 -9.98 -14.40 10.46
CA TRP A 108 -9.73 -13.42 11.51
C TRP A 108 -9.86 -13.99 12.92
N ASP A 109 -8.77 -13.87 13.66
CA ASP A 109 -8.56 -14.41 15.01
C ASP A 109 -7.95 -13.36 15.96
N GLY A 110 -7.97 -12.08 15.57
CA GLY A 110 -7.38 -10.97 16.31
C GLY A 110 -5.85 -10.95 16.34
N GLN A 111 -5.17 -11.87 15.66
CA GLN A 111 -3.71 -11.98 15.66
C GLN A 111 -3.06 -11.56 14.34
N GLY A 112 -3.82 -11.49 13.24
CA GLY A 112 -3.31 -11.02 11.95
C GLY A 112 -2.15 -11.90 11.47
N GLY A 113 -1.03 -11.28 11.09
CA GLY A 113 0.22 -11.97 10.72
C GLY A 113 1.13 -12.32 11.91
N ASN A 114 0.78 -11.89 13.13
CA ASN A 114 1.62 -12.10 14.32
C ASN A 114 1.44 -13.48 14.97
N GLY A 115 0.48 -14.29 14.51
CA GLY A 115 0.16 -15.60 15.07
C GLY A 115 -1.16 -16.17 14.56
N GLY A 116 -1.62 -17.25 15.20
CA GLY A 116 -2.86 -17.93 14.86
C GLY A 116 -2.79 -18.72 13.56
N VAL A 117 -3.88 -18.71 12.78
CA VAL A 117 -3.90 -19.41 11.47
C VAL A 117 -3.13 -18.64 10.41
N THR A 118 -2.52 -19.35 9.46
CA THR A 118 -1.93 -18.72 8.26
C THR A 118 -3.03 -18.05 7.42
N LYS A 119 -2.86 -16.75 7.15
CA LYS A 119 -3.81 -15.94 6.38
C LYS A 119 -3.14 -15.52 5.07
N PRO A 120 -3.76 -15.67 3.89
CA PRO A 120 -3.11 -15.28 2.64
C PRO A 120 -2.93 -13.76 2.59
N HIS A 121 -1.69 -13.30 2.42
CA HIS A 121 -1.34 -11.89 2.37
C HIS A 121 -0.08 -11.65 1.51
N PRO A 122 0.02 -10.52 0.79
CA PRO A 122 -1.04 -9.54 0.56
C PRO A 122 -2.21 -10.16 -0.25
N MET A 123 -3.43 -9.64 -0.10
CA MET A 123 -4.55 -10.09 -0.93
C MET A 123 -4.33 -9.73 -2.41
N MET A 124 -3.94 -8.48 -2.67
CA MET A 124 -3.78 -7.91 -4.01
C MET A 124 -2.32 -7.55 -4.26
N LYS A 125 -1.65 -8.24 -5.18
CA LYS A 125 -0.27 -7.95 -5.59
C LYS A 125 -0.26 -7.19 -6.91
N ILE A 126 0.06 -5.89 -6.84
CA ILE A 126 -0.01 -4.96 -7.97
C ILE A 126 1.39 -4.68 -8.51
N LYS A 127 1.68 -5.21 -9.70
CA LYS A 127 2.96 -5.05 -10.42
C LYS A 127 2.76 -4.44 -11.80
N ILE A 128 1.82 -3.51 -11.93
CA ILE A 128 1.51 -2.81 -13.18
C ILE A 128 2.00 -1.37 -13.15
N SER A 129 2.26 -0.77 -14.31
CA SER A 129 2.25 0.68 -14.49
C SER A 129 0.98 1.10 -15.24
N GLY A 130 0.67 2.40 -15.26
CA GLY A 130 -0.54 2.94 -15.89
C GLY A 130 -1.58 3.38 -14.87
N THR A 131 -2.82 2.88 -14.99
CA THR A 131 -3.94 3.24 -14.12
C THR A 131 -4.62 2.00 -13.53
N TYR A 132 -5.07 2.12 -12.28
CA TYR A 132 -5.84 1.11 -11.57
C TYR A 132 -6.96 1.81 -10.81
N SER A 133 -8.21 1.62 -11.22
CA SER A 133 -9.30 2.47 -10.75
C SER A 133 -10.58 1.72 -10.39
N ASN A 134 -11.34 2.28 -9.45
CA ASN A 134 -12.71 1.86 -9.13
C ASN A 134 -12.85 0.37 -8.78
N VAL A 135 -11.86 -0.20 -8.07
CA VAL A 135 -11.92 -1.56 -7.53
C VAL A 135 -12.33 -1.50 -6.06
N LYS A 136 -13.25 -2.39 -5.66
CA LYS A 136 -13.53 -2.67 -4.25
C LYS A 136 -12.80 -3.94 -3.82
N VAL A 137 -12.11 -3.87 -2.69
CA VAL A 137 -11.64 -5.04 -1.95
C VAL A 137 -12.46 -5.15 -0.67
N LEU A 138 -13.08 -6.32 -0.49
CA LEU A 138 -13.91 -6.64 0.65
C LEU A 138 -13.21 -7.73 1.47
N ASN A 139 -13.11 -7.50 2.79
CA ASN A 139 -12.68 -8.50 3.76
C ASN A 139 -11.35 -9.18 3.38
N SER A 140 -10.27 -8.43 3.30
CA SER A 140 -8.93 -9.00 3.11
C SER A 140 -8.53 -9.85 4.34
N PRO A 141 -7.93 -11.05 4.15
CA PRO A 141 -7.54 -11.91 5.27
C PRO A 141 -6.50 -11.27 6.21
N ALA A 142 -5.60 -10.47 5.65
CA ALA A 142 -4.70 -9.54 6.34
C ALA A 142 -4.40 -8.37 5.37
N HIS A 143 -3.13 -8.04 5.12
CA HIS A 143 -2.69 -6.91 4.27
C HIS A 143 -3.39 -6.91 2.91
N THR A 144 -3.90 -5.75 2.48
CA THR A 144 -4.77 -5.62 1.30
C THR A 144 -3.96 -5.50 0.01
N TYR A 145 -3.31 -4.36 -0.23
CA TYR A 145 -2.53 -4.12 -1.45
C TYR A 145 -1.03 -4.14 -1.15
N SER A 146 -0.28 -4.91 -1.93
CA SER A 146 1.18 -4.75 -2.05
C SER A 146 1.51 -4.19 -3.43
N ILE A 147 2.24 -3.09 -3.46
CA ILE A 147 2.47 -2.30 -4.68
C ILE A 147 3.95 -2.22 -5.02
N SER A 148 4.28 -2.66 -6.23
CA SER A 148 5.63 -2.59 -6.82
C SER A 148 5.53 -2.34 -8.33
N ASN A 149 5.15 -1.12 -8.71
CA ASN A 149 4.97 -0.74 -10.11
C ASN A 149 6.31 -0.59 -10.86
N PRO A 150 6.41 -1.04 -12.13
CA PRO A 150 7.64 -0.97 -12.94
C PRO A 150 7.87 0.40 -13.60
N ALA A 151 6.84 1.27 -13.60
CA ALA A 151 6.86 2.66 -14.05
C ALA A 151 5.65 3.37 -13.43
N LYS A 152 5.44 4.67 -13.69
CA LYS A 152 4.38 5.48 -13.08
C LYS A 152 3.03 4.75 -12.99
N LEU A 153 2.44 4.74 -11.79
CA LEU A 153 1.13 4.16 -11.52
C LEU A 153 0.22 5.17 -10.80
N VAL A 154 -1.01 5.28 -11.27
CA VAL A 154 -2.09 6.00 -10.58
C VAL A 154 -3.16 5.00 -10.13
N MET A 155 -3.35 4.90 -8.82
CA MET A 155 -4.41 4.11 -8.19
C MET A 155 -5.49 5.06 -7.69
N SER A 156 -6.72 4.95 -8.19
CA SER A 156 -7.77 5.95 -7.89
C SER A 156 -9.13 5.34 -7.59
N LYS A 157 -9.93 6.02 -6.75
CA LYS A 157 -11.32 5.62 -6.46
C LYS A 157 -11.44 4.19 -5.92
N LEU A 158 -10.45 3.74 -5.15
CA LEU A 158 -10.45 2.40 -4.57
C LEU A 158 -11.27 2.38 -3.29
N THR A 159 -11.89 1.23 -3.01
CA THR A 159 -12.58 0.99 -1.74
C THR A 159 -11.97 -0.23 -1.07
N ILE A 160 -11.45 -0.06 0.15
CA ILE A 160 -11.06 -1.17 1.03
C ILE A 160 -12.06 -1.20 2.18
N ASP A 161 -12.83 -2.27 2.26
CA ASP A 161 -13.84 -2.48 3.30
C ASP A 161 -13.50 -3.74 4.10
N ASN A 162 -12.79 -3.54 5.21
CA ASN A 162 -12.53 -4.56 6.22
C ASN A 162 -13.36 -4.28 7.49
N SER A 163 -14.48 -3.55 7.38
CA SER A 163 -15.26 -3.08 8.53
C SER A 163 -15.76 -4.19 9.44
N ALA A 164 -16.03 -5.38 8.89
CA ALA A 164 -16.40 -6.57 9.65
C ALA A 164 -15.29 -7.02 10.63
N GLY A 165 -14.02 -6.67 10.37
CA GLY A 165 -12.89 -6.95 11.24
C GLY A 165 -12.90 -6.15 12.54
N ASP A 166 -13.69 -5.08 12.64
CA ASP A 166 -13.79 -4.29 13.88
C ASP A 166 -14.50 -5.06 15.01
N ALA A 167 -15.45 -5.94 14.65
CA ALA A 167 -16.19 -6.72 15.62
C ALA A 167 -15.30 -7.85 16.19
N PRO A 168 -15.35 -8.10 17.51
CA PRO A 168 -14.73 -9.29 18.08
C PRO A 168 -15.46 -10.56 17.65
N ASN A 169 -14.77 -11.70 17.72
CA ASN A 169 -15.35 -13.02 17.55
C ASN A 169 -14.83 -14.00 18.62
N SER A 170 -15.24 -15.26 18.54
CA SER A 170 -14.84 -16.30 19.52
C SER A 170 -13.32 -16.59 19.53
N GLN A 171 -12.58 -16.17 18.50
CA GLN A 171 -11.15 -16.41 18.36
C GLN A 171 -10.30 -15.19 18.78
N SER A 172 -10.87 -13.98 18.82
CA SER A 172 -10.12 -12.72 19.01
C SER A 172 -9.97 -12.26 20.47
N GLY A 173 -10.48 -13.03 21.43
CA GLY A 173 -10.35 -12.71 22.86
C GLY A 173 -10.96 -11.36 23.24
N GLY A 174 -12.07 -10.97 22.60
CA GLY A 174 -12.76 -9.69 22.84
C GLY A 174 -12.14 -8.47 22.15
N LYS A 175 -11.04 -8.64 21.41
CA LYS A 175 -10.45 -7.60 20.55
C LYS A 175 -11.10 -7.62 19.17
N ALA A 176 -10.87 -6.58 18.36
CA ALA A 176 -11.20 -6.61 16.93
C ALA A 176 -10.65 -7.89 16.29
N ALA A 177 -11.47 -8.58 15.49
CA ALA A 177 -11.06 -9.84 14.85
C ALA A 177 -10.05 -9.61 13.72
N GLY A 178 -10.21 -8.54 12.95
CA GLY A 178 -9.26 -8.12 11.92
C GLY A 178 -8.01 -7.52 12.54
N HIS A 179 -6.83 -7.88 12.01
CA HIS A 179 -5.54 -7.34 12.42
C HIS A 179 -4.54 -7.46 11.26
N ASN A 180 -3.59 -6.53 11.15
CA ASN A 180 -2.69 -6.40 9.99
C ASN A 180 -3.46 -6.36 8.66
N THR A 181 -4.58 -5.63 8.64
CA THR A 181 -5.42 -5.42 7.45
C THR A 181 -5.03 -4.14 6.71
N ASP A 182 -3.72 -3.91 6.59
CA ASP A 182 -3.10 -2.74 5.97
C ASP A 182 -3.75 -2.42 4.62
N GLY A 183 -3.99 -1.14 4.36
CA GLY A 183 -4.61 -0.69 3.12
C GLY A 183 -3.64 -0.84 1.95
N PHE A 184 -2.52 -0.12 2.02
CA PHE A 184 -1.49 -0.09 0.98
C PHE A 184 -0.09 -0.26 1.55
N ASP A 185 0.54 -1.39 1.27
CA ASP A 185 1.97 -1.61 1.49
C ASP A 185 2.76 -1.23 0.25
N VAL A 186 3.57 -0.17 0.37
CA VAL A 186 4.23 0.47 -0.77
C VAL A 186 5.74 0.23 -0.73
N SER A 187 6.26 -0.34 -1.82
CA SER A 187 7.70 -0.53 -2.06
C SER A 187 8.06 -0.23 -3.51
N THR A 188 7.97 1.05 -3.90
CA THR A 188 8.05 1.48 -5.30
C THR A 188 8.34 2.98 -5.47
N THR A 189 8.44 3.45 -6.71
CA THR A 189 8.64 4.86 -7.07
C THR A 189 7.58 5.27 -8.09
N ASP A 190 7.28 6.57 -8.17
CA ASP A 190 6.31 7.17 -9.11
C ASP A 190 4.88 6.62 -8.92
N LEU A 191 4.38 6.68 -7.70
CA LEU A 191 3.05 6.21 -7.32
C LEU A 191 2.16 7.37 -6.90
N THR A 192 0.93 7.40 -7.39
CA THR A 192 -0.14 8.24 -6.84
C THR A 192 -1.30 7.36 -6.42
N ILE A 193 -1.74 7.50 -5.16
CA ILE A 193 -2.98 6.90 -4.64
C ILE A 193 -3.92 8.04 -4.28
N GLU A 194 -5.09 8.08 -4.91
CA GLU A 194 -6.03 9.18 -4.74
C GLU A 194 -7.51 8.80 -4.71
N ASP A 195 -8.31 9.70 -4.14
CA ASP A 195 -9.78 9.62 -4.13
C ASP A 195 -10.33 8.28 -3.60
N SER A 196 -9.60 7.62 -2.69
CA SER A 196 -9.90 6.27 -2.21
C SER A 196 -10.44 6.27 -0.78
N THR A 197 -11.24 5.26 -0.43
CA THR A 197 -11.82 5.06 0.91
C THR A 197 -11.30 3.76 1.52
N ILE A 198 -10.78 3.84 2.73
CA ILE A 198 -10.12 2.74 3.43
C ILE A 198 -10.71 2.62 4.83
N ARG A 199 -11.29 1.46 5.12
CA ARG A 199 -11.76 1.07 6.45
C ARG A 199 -11.10 -0.24 6.85
N ASN A 200 -10.22 -0.18 7.83
CA ASN A 200 -9.39 -1.32 8.26
C ASN A 200 -8.99 -1.23 9.74
N GLN A 201 -8.09 -2.13 10.17
CA GLN A 201 -7.62 -2.28 11.56
C GLN A 201 -6.11 -2.04 11.70
N ASP A 202 -5.42 -1.62 10.63
CA ASP A 202 -3.99 -1.34 10.65
C ASP A 202 -3.66 -0.09 9.79
N ASP A 203 -2.44 0.08 9.32
CA ASP A 203 -2.05 1.24 8.52
C ASP A 203 -2.97 1.45 7.30
N CYS A 204 -3.40 2.69 7.07
CA CYS A 204 -4.12 3.04 5.84
C CYS A 204 -3.18 2.94 4.64
N ILE A 205 -1.94 3.37 4.85
CA ILE A 205 -0.81 3.19 3.94
C ILE A 205 0.47 3.06 4.79
N ALA A 206 1.30 2.09 4.43
CA ALA A 206 2.66 1.90 4.95
C ALA A 206 3.66 2.07 3.79
N ILE A 207 4.38 3.20 3.78
CA ILE A 207 5.46 3.44 2.81
C ILE A 207 6.75 2.83 3.36
N ASN A 208 7.03 1.61 2.92
CA ASN A 208 8.18 0.82 3.39
C ASN A 208 9.48 1.23 2.69
N LYS A 209 9.40 1.54 1.38
CA LYS A 209 10.53 1.96 0.56
C LYS A 209 10.03 2.69 -0.69
N GLY A 210 10.72 3.76 -1.10
CA GLY A 210 10.36 4.42 -2.34
C GLY A 210 10.73 5.89 -2.41
N SER A 211 10.35 6.50 -3.53
CA SER A 211 10.46 7.95 -3.77
C SER A 211 9.34 8.39 -4.70
N ASN A 212 9.03 9.70 -4.71
CA ASN A 212 7.96 10.27 -5.54
C ASN A 212 6.61 9.54 -5.37
N ILE A 213 6.13 9.48 -4.12
CA ILE A 213 4.86 8.86 -3.74
C ILE A 213 3.90 9.96 -3.29
N ILE A 214 2.70 9.98 -3.85
CA ILE A 214 1.63 10.93 -3.51
C ILE A 214 0.43 10.15 -2.98
N PHE A 215 -0.02 10.48 -1.78
CA PHE A 215 -1.24 9.95 -1.18
C PHE A 215 -2.18 11.12 -0.86
N GLN A 216 -3.21 11.33 -1.67
CA GLN A 216 -4.03 12.56 -1.64
C GLN A 216 -5.53 12.29 -1.75
N ARG A 217 -6.35 13.12 -1.08
CA ARG A 217 -7.83 13.05 -1.13
C ARG A 217 -8.39 11.66 -0.76
N ASN A 218 -7.69 10.93 0.09
CA ASN A 218 -8.14 9.63 0.59
C ASN A 218 -8.83 9.78 1.95
N SER A 219 -9.75 8.87 2.26
CA SER A 219 -10.39 8.74 3.57
C SER A 219 -9.93 7.46 4.26
N CYS A 220 -9.40 7.59 5.49
CA CYS A 220 -8.92 6.47 6.29
C CYS A 220 -9.73 6.40 7.60
N THR A 221 -10.31 5.25 7.92
CA THR A 221 -11.11 5.07 9.15
C THR A 221 -10.79 3.74 9.83
N GLY A 222 -10.75 3.75 11.17
CA GLY A 222 -10.58 2.56 12.00
C GLY A 222 -9.13 2.29 12.40
N GLY A 223 -8.24 2.18 11.41
CA GLY A 223 -6.87 1.71 11.54
C GLY A 223 -5.85 2.65 12.19
N HIS A 224 -4.58 2.55 11.76
CA HIS A 224 -3.40 3.15 12.42
C HIS A 224 -2.90 4.47 11.80
N GLY A 225 -3.48 4.90 10.68
CA GLY A 225 -3.19 6.19 10.06
C GLY A 225 -2.33 6.09 8.81
N ILE A 226 -1.54 7.13 8.52
CA ILE A 226 -0.68 7.26 7.34
C ILE A 226 0.76 7.12 7.81
N SER A 227 1.44 6.05 7.40
CA SER A 227 2.69 5.60 7.99
C SER A 227 3.84 5.54 6.98
N ILE A 228 5.05 5.82 7.45
CA ILE A 228 6.33 5.69 6.70
C ILE A 228 7.30 4.87 7.56
N GLY A 229 7.88 3.82 6.98
CA GLY A 229 8.92 3.00 7.58
C GLY A 229 8.63 1.51 7.52
N SER A 230 9.45 0.71 8.21
CA SER A 230 9.01 -0.42 9.05
C SER A 230 10.13 -0.77 10.05
N ALA A 231 9.89 -1.72 10.96
CA ALA A 231 10.81 -2.16 12.02
C ALA A 231 12.19 -2.57 11.54
N ASP A 232 12.29 -3.12 10.33
CA ASP A 232 13.48 -3.84 9.90
C ASP A 232 14.45 -2.97 9.08
N ALA A 233 14.15 -1.67 8.97
CA ALA A 233 14.96 -0.74 8.20
C ALA A 233 16.34 -0.54 8.83
N THR A 234 17.37 -1.04 8.14
CA THR A 234 18.78 -0.82 8.49
C THR A 234 19.48 -0.09 7.34
N ASN A 235 20.43 0.80 7.68
CA ASN A 235 21.15 1.62 6.71
C ASN A 235 20.23 2.35 5.71
N ALA A 236 19.15 2.96 6.23
CA ALA A 236 18.10 3.57 5.43
C ALA A 236 18.00 5.08 5.68
N SER A 237 17.13 5.75 4.92
CA SER A 237 16.80 7.16 5.16
C SER A 237 15.34 7.47 4.83
N VAL A 238 14.78 8.42 5.57
CA VAL A 238 13.48 9.05 5.29
C VAL A 238 13.74 10.54 5.14
N SER A 239 13.44 11.10 3.97
CA SER A 239 13.70 12.51 3.71
C SER A 239 12.64 13.14 2.82
N ASN A 240 12.48 14.46 2.94
CA ASN A 240 11.60 15.28 2.10
C ASN A 240 10.13 14.85 2.16
N ILE A 241 9.61 14.73 3.38
CA ILE A 241 8.23 14.34 3.65
C ILE A 241 7.39 15.59 3.89
N VAL A 242 6.26 15.71 3.20
CA VAL A 242 5.31 16.82 3.38
C VAL A 242 3.93 16.27 3.67
N PHE A 243 3.39 16.62 4.83
CA PHE A 243 1.98 16.43 5.16
C PHE A 243 1.26 17.76 4.96
N ASN A 244 0.25 17.83 4.09
CA ASN A 244 -0.46 19.08 3.81
C ASN A 244 -1.95 18.84 3.55
N GLY A 245 -2.80 19.67 4.16
CA GLY A 245 -4.24 19.66 3.94
C GLY A 245 -4.98 18.54 4.68
N ASN A 246 -4.36 17.88 5.66
CA ASN A 246 -4.99 16.74 6.33
C ASN A 246 -5.89 17.20 7.48
N THR A 247 -7.03 16.51 7.63
CA THR A 247 -7.90 16.62 8.80
C THR A 247 -8.07 15.24 9.43
N ALA A 248 -7.88 15.13 10.74
CA ALA A 248 -8.03 13.89 11.47
C ALA A 248 -8.77 14.12 12.79
N THR A 249 -9.66 13.19 13.16
CA THR A 249 -10.42 13.24 14.42
C THR A 249 -10.49 11.86 15.06
N GLY A 250 -10.80 11.80 16.35
CA GLY A 250 -10.95 10.52 17.07
C GLY A 250 -9.63 9.75 17.22
N ILE A 251 -8.49 10.42 17.13
CA ILE A 251 -7.17 9.76 17.19
C ILE A 251 -6.88 9.29 18.62
N ARG A 252 -6.61 7.99 18.78
CA ARG A 252 -6.64 7.30 20.08
C ARG A 252 -5.29 7.16 20.80
N LYS A 253 -4.17 7.31 20.10
CA LYS A 253 -2.82 7.14 20.69
C LYS A 253 -1.94 8.38 20.52
N TYR A 254 -1.60 8.73 19.28
CA TYR A 254 -0.74 9.86 18.94
C TYR A 254 -1.33 10.61 17.76
N GLY A 255 -1.49 11.94 17.86
CA GLY A 255 -1.86 12.77 16.71
C GLY A 255 -0.78 12.76 15.63
N VAL A 256 0.46 12.99 16.04
CA VAL A 256 1.68 12.77 15.24
C VAL A 256 2.69 12.01 16.08
N ILE A 257 3.34 10.99 15.51
CA ILE A 257 4.47 10.30 16.11
C ILE A 257 5.60 10.15 15.09
N VAL A 258 6.80 10.59 15.46
CA VAL A 258 8.05 10.31 14.75
C VAL A 258 8.93 9.54 15.72
N ASP A 259 9.18 8.27 15.46
CA ASP A 259 9.75 7.36 16.45
C ASP A 259 10.80 6.42 15.86
N GLN A 260 12.06 6.55 16.31
CA GLN A 260 13.15 5.65 15.97
C GLN A 260 13.36 4.52 17.00
N GLY A 261 12.43 4.34 17.94
CA GLY A 261 12.43 3.26 18.94
C GLY A 261 11.64 2.00 18.54
N TYR A 262 10.93 2.05 17.40
CA TYR A 262 10.14 0.94 16.89
C TYR A 262 10.98 -0.36 16.74
N PRO A 263 10.44 -1.57 17.08
CA PRO A 263 9.05 -1.91 17.33
C PRO A 263 8.49 -1.48 18.70
N THR A 264 9.34 -1.05 19.63
CA THR A 264 8.87 -0.54 20.93
C THR A 264 8.47 0.92 20.78
N THR A 265 7.18 1.24 20.87
CA THR A 265 6.70 2.62 20.79
C THR A 265 7.42 3.51 21.83
N LEU A 266 8.11 4.54 21.35
CA LEU A 266 8.96 5.44 22.13
C LEU A 266 10.05 4.70 22.94
N GLY A 267 10.55 3.59 22.40
CA GLY A 267 11.71 2.86 22.92
C GLY A 267 13.01 3.64 22.74
N LYS A 268 14.15 2.98 22.98
CA LYS A 268 15.47 3.60 22.77
C LYS A 268 15.63 3.99 21.30
N ALA A 269 15.73 5.28 21.01
CA ALA A 269 15.91 5.78 19.66
C ALA A 269 17.20 5.22 19.03
N GLY A 270 17.05 4.60 17.85
CA GLY A 270 18.15 4.09 17.05
C GLY A 270 18.77 5.14 16.11
N ASN A 271 19.86 4.74 15.44
CA ASN A 271 20.58 5.54 14.44
C ASN A 271 20.71 4.81 13.09
N SER A 272 19.89 3.77 12.87
CA SER A 272 19.93 2.94 11.65
C SER A 272 19.23 3.60 10.46
N VAL A 273 18.37 4.59 10.73
CA VAL A 273 17.64 5.36 9.73
C VAL A 273 18.00 6.84 9.90
N ALA A 274 18.50 7.48 8.85
CA ALA A 274 18.66 8.94 8.85
C ALA A 274 17.33 9.62 8.53
N MET A 275 16.96 10.68 9.26
CA MET A 275 15.70 11.39 9.05
C MET A 275 15.93 12.88 8.84
N SER A 276 15.34 13.46 7.80
CA SER A 276 15.44 14.90 7.53
C SER A 276 14.24 15.44 6.76
N GLY A 277 14.00 16.75 6.82
CA GLY A 277 13.00 17.41 5.98
C GLY A 277 11.57 16.87 6.16
N ILE A 278 11.13 16.63 7.39
CA ILE A 278 9.73 16.30 7.70
C ILE A 278 8.98 17.62 7.96
N ALA A 279 8.06 17.99 7.08
CA ALA A 279 7.34 19.26 7.14
C ALA A 279 5.83 19.08 7.18
N PHE A 280 5.16 19.99 7.87
CA PHE A 280 3.70 20.10 7.89
C PHE A 280 3.27 21.45 7.31
N GLY A 281 2.49 21.38 6.23
CA GLY A 281 1.62 22.48 5.83
C GLY A 281 0.41 22.57 6.77
N THR A 282 -0.73 23.08 6.28
CA THR A 282 -1.93 23.20 7.13
C THR A 282 -2.50 21.83 7.44
N ASN A 283 -2.46 21.42 8.71
CA ASN A 283 -3.03 20.15 9.16
C ASN A 283 -3.79 20.36 10.47
N ASN A 284 -4.99 19.78 10.58
CA ASN A 284 -5.85 19.89 11.75
C ASN A 284 -6.16 18.51 12.31
N ILE A 285 -5.63 18.21 13.50
CA ILE A 285 -5.77 16.91 14.14
C ILE A 285 -6.45 17.08 15.51
N ALA A 286 -7.44 16.26 15.80
CA ALA A 286 -8.11 16.20 17.11
C ALA A 286 -7.94 14.80 17.72
N VAL A 287 -7.26 14.73 18.86
CA VAL A 287 -6.98 13.50 19.59
C VAL A 287 -7.95 13.31 20.76
N THR A 288 -8.21 12.08 21.16
CA THR A 288 -9.07 11.77 22.32
C THR A 288 -8.38 12.12 23.65
N SER A 289 -9.14 12.18 24.75
CA SER A 289 -8.67 12.65 26.05
C SER A 289 -7.44 11.91 26.62
N ASN A 290 -7.27 10.63 26.27
CA ASN A 290 -6.15 9.81 26.73
C ASN A 290 -4.97 9.77 25.74
N ALA A 291 -5.15 10.27 24.52
CA ALA A 291 -4.11 10.30 23.49
C ALA A 291 -3.11 11.44 23.73
N GLN A 292 -1.92 11.30 23.14
CA GLN A 292 -0.90 12.35 23.09
C GLN A 292 -1.00 13.11 21.77
N ARG A 293 -0.79 14.42 21.81
CA ARG A 293 -0.87 15.26 20.60
C ARG A 293 0.29 15.00 19.64
N VAL A 294 1.53 15.13 20.11
CA VAL A 294 2.73 14.98 19.29
C VAL A 294 3.81 14.26 20.09
N ALA A 295 4.51 13.28 19.51
CA ALA A 295 5.72 12.70 20.08
C ALA A 295 6.83 12.64 19.03
N VAL A 296 8.06 13.00 19.43
CA VAL A 296 9.26 12.96 18.58
C VAL A 296 10.40 12.31 19.36
N ASN A 297 10.74 11.09 18.95
CA ASN A 297 11.79 10.25 19.52
C ASN A 297 12.86 9.98 18.45
N CYS A 298 13.81 10.91 18.36
CA CYS A 298 14.91 10.91 17.41
C CYS A 298 16.22 10.46 18.05
N GLY A 299 17.01 9.70 17.29
CA GLY A 299 18.43 9.49 17.52
C GLY A 299 19.27 10.65 16.98
N SER A 300 20.59 10.47 16.97
CA SER A 300 21.54 11.48 16.50
C SER A 300 21.55 11.67 14.97
N LYS A 301 20.91 10.77 14.21
CA LYS A 301 20.79 10.88 12.74
C LYS A 301 19.52 11.61 12.26
N CYS A 302 18.73 12.20 13.15
CA CYS A 302 17.75 13.21 12.74
C CYS A 302 18.49 14.54 12.47
N THR A 303 18.31 15.11 11.28
CA THR A 303 19.03 16.29 10.81
C THR A 303 18.14 17.31 10.10
N GLY A 304 18.69 18.51 9.90
CA GLY A 304 18.00 19.63 9.24
C GLY A 304 17.15 20.47 10.20
N SER A 305 16.23 21.23 9.62
CA SER A 305 15.17 21.95 10.31
C SER A 305 13.82 21.48 9.78
N TRP A 306 12.87 21.23 10.67
CA TRP A 306 11.54 20.74 10.33
C TRP A 306 10.52 21.85 10.56
N ASP A 307 9.80 22.26 9.51
CA ASP A 307 8.78 23.31 9.62
C ASP A 307 7.41 22.70 9.91
N TRP A 308 6.99 22.79 11.17
CA TRP A 308 5.70 22.31 11.66
C TRP A 308 4.79 23.47 12.06
N SER A 309 5.11 24.70 11.63
CA SER A 309 4.42 25.92 12.07
C SER A 309 2.93 25.95 11.72
N LYS A 310 2.50 25.15 10.73
CA LYS A 310 1.11 25.02 10.29
C LYS A 310 0.42 23.74 10.79
N LEU A 311 1.08 22.93 11.62
CA LEU A 311 0.47 21.80 12.31
C LEU A 311 -0.36 22.29 13.50
N LYS A 312 -1.63 21.90 13.55
CA LYS A 312 -2.50 22.08 14.71
C LYS A 312 -2.99 20.72 15.21
N VAL A 313 -2.67 20.38 16.46
CA VAL A 313 -3.19 19.20 17.15
C VAL A 313 -3.90 19.65 18.43
N THR A 314 -5.11 19.17 18.67
CA THR A 314 -5.96 19.57 19.80
C THR A 314 -6.48 18.37 20.58
N GLY A 315 -6.97 18.61 21.80
CA GLY A 315 -7.44 17.55 22.69
C GLY A 315 -6.30 16.83 23.42
N GLY A 316 -6.64 15.75 24.11
CA GLY A 316 -5.70 14.87 24.81
C GLY A 316 -4.64 15.57 25.66
N LYS A 317 -3.46 14.96 25.71
CA LYS A 317 -2.32 15.37 26.52
C LYS A 317 -1.17 15.83 25.64
N ALA A 318 -0.29 16.67 26.19
CA ALA A 318 0.99 16.95 25.56
C ALA A 318 1.80 15.66 25.41
N GLY A 319 2.70 15.61 24.42
CA GLY A 319 3.65 14.53 24.25
C GLY A 319 4.59 14.37 25.44
N LYS A 320 4.97 13.13 25.75
CA LYS A 320 5.99 12.81 26.77
C LYS A 320 7.42 12.81 26.25
N VAL A 321 7.61 12.54 24.95
CA VAL A 321 8.93 12.45 24.31
C VAL A 321 8.98 13.46 23.17
N TYR A 322 9.91 14.40 23.28
CA TYR A 322 10.15 15.44 22.28
C TYR A 322 11.63 15.86 22.34
N ASN A 323 12.52 15.01 21.81
CA ASN A 323 13.96 15.16 22.00
C ASN A 323 14.69 15.78 20.80
N TYR A 324 14.00 16.07 19.70
CA TYR A 324 14.55 16.76 18.54
C TYR A 324 14.28 18.26 18.61
N LYS A 325 15.35 19.07 18.69
CA LYS A 325 15.26 20.51 18.97
C LYS A 325 15.00 21.39 17.74
N ASN A 326 15.30 20.90 16.54
CA ASN A 326 15.23 21.71 15.31
C ASN A 326 13.86 21.63 14.63
N ILE A 327 12.80 21.84 15.41
CA ILE A 327 11.42 21.87 14.91
C ILE A 327 10.86 23.27 15.15
N LYS A 328 10.43 23.93 14.07
CA LYS A 328 9.63 25.15 14.17
C LYS A 328 8.20 24.75 14.47
N SER A 329 7.85 24.72 15.75
CA SER A 329 6.57 24.19 16.23
C SER A 329 5.35 24.98 15.76
N GLY A 330 4.24 24.26 15.59
CA GLY A 330 2.89 24.80 15.47
C GLY A 330 2.16 24.81 16.81
N SER A 331 0.86 24.49 16.81
CA SER A 331 0.03 24.46 18.03
C SER A 331 -0.35 23.02 18.38
N TYR A 332 0.28 22.44 19.41
CA TYR A 332 0.05 21.06 19.87
C TYR A 332 0.62 20.80 21.26
#